data_AF-A0A497H925-F1
#
_entry.id   AF-A0A497H925-F1
#
_cell.length_a   1.000
_cell.length_b   1.000
_cell.length_c   1.000
_cell.angle_alpha   90.00
_cell.angle_beta   90.00
_cell.angle_gamma   90.00
#
_symmetry.space_group_name_H-M   'P 1'
#
loop_
_entity.id
_entity.type
_entity.pdbx_description
1 polymer ?
#
loop_
_entity_poly.entity_id
_entity_poly.type
_entity_poly.pdbx_seq_one_letter_code
_entity_poly.pdbx_strand_id
1 'polypeptide(L)'
;IRFLAEYNITVNIADRRCLTISDFKLVVTRKNLSKTFDKNKVSIPPGRYLLKIYEDQIIGERHITIVESRSIDILADKPSTLPIIFLSISLLFITLGFLNLKKKKKLALDLFSLSLIVFSMMYPWWILNGASNDSLKITTEIYIMPPSIISFYSAPDIICGEQVNLPENILLLLYVFPILLIISGVLLIINNYITRRRIKILLRLLPIILLILTIVLFYYGFSKITSISVGSFIGTGIYQTRIPGEEINYNIQAKWGLGWGLISCIASLSLIVISQVIQYSKKI
;
A
#
# COMPACT_ATOMS: atom_id res chain seq x y z
N ILE A 1 -45.56 1.40 6.66
CA ILE A 1 -44.64 0.94 7.73
C ILE A 1 -43.77 2.13 8.13
N ARG A 2 -44.07 2.79 9.26
CA ARG A 2 -43.19 3.81 9.85
C ARG A 2 -42.14 3.08 10.67
N PHE A 3 -40.87 3.20 10.31
CA PHE A 3 -39.78 2.73 11.16
C PHE A 3 -39.59 3.76 12.27
N LEU A 4 -39.81 3.35 13.52
CA LEU A 4 -39.74 4.23 14.71
C LEU A 4 -38.31 4.52 15.16
N ALA A 5 -37.35 3.71 14.76
CA ALA A 5 -35.95 3.88 15.09
C ALA A 5 -35.17 4.37 13.86
N GLU A 6 -34.54 5.53 14.00
CA GLU A 6 -33.46 5.95 13.10
C GLU A 6 -32.12 5.68 13.79
N TYR A 7 -31.14 5.24 13.00
CA TYR A 7 -29.80 4.96 13.49
C TYR A 7 -28.83 5.99 12.91
N ASN A 8 -27.95 6.49 13.77
CA ASN A 8 -26.92 7.44 13.40
C ASN A 8 -25.74 6.69 12.80
N ILE A 9 -25.45 6.98 11.54
CA ILE A 9 -24.34 6.39 10.81
C ILE A 9 -23.33 7.47 10.51
N THR A 10 -22.08 7.21 10.86
CA THR A 10 -20.96 8.07 10.48
C THR A 10 -20.17 7.37 9.38
N VAL A 11 -20.11 7.97 8.20
CA VAL A 11 -19.35 7.45 7.06
C VAL A 11 -18.00 8.15 7.03
N ASN A 12 -16.93 7.41 7.31
CA ASN A 12 -15.57 7.90 7.16
C ASN A 12 -15.05 7.43 5.80
N ILE A 13 -14.54 8.38 5.03
CA ILE A 13 -14.07 8.10 3.67
C ILE A 13 -12.59 8.44 3.61
N ALA A 14 -11.81 7.53 3.05
CA ALA A 14 -10.40 7.75 2.79
C ALA A 14 -10.02 7.32 1.37
N ASP A 15 -8.92 7.86 0.85
CA ASP A 15 -8.39 7.54 -0.47
C ASP A 15 -7.73 6.15 -0.53
N ARG A 16 -7.18 5.76 -1.69
CA ARG A 16 -6.46 4.48 -1.88
C ARG A 16 -5.24 4.29 -0.96
N ARG A 17 -4.82 5.29 -0.19
CA ARG A 17 -3.69 5.23 0.76
C ARG A 17 -4.12 5.61 2.18
N CYS A 18 -5.41 5.48 2.49
CA CYS A 18 -5.99 5.72 3.81
C CYS A 18 -5.90 7.18 4.30
N LEU A 19 -5.77 8.16 3.39
CA LEU A 19 -5.87 9.58 3.75
C LEU A 19 -7.33 10.02 3.71
N THR A 20 -7.79 10.69 4.77
CA THR A 20 -9.19 11.14 4.90
C THR A 20 -9.60 12.10 3.78
N ILE A 21 -10.78 11.86 3.21
CA ILE A 21 -11.43 12.75 2.24
C ILE A 21 -12.53 13.50 2.99
N SER A 22 -12.42 14.82 3.08
CA SER A 22 -13.41 15.67 3.75
C SER A 22 -14.57 16.07 2.84
N ASP A 23 -14.31 16.24 1.55
CA ASP A 23 -15.24 16.86 0.61
C ASP A 23 -15.83 15.80 -0.31
N PHE A 24 -17.04 15.34 0.03
CA PHE A 24 -17.79 14.37 -0.77
C PHE A 24 -19.29 14.55 -0.59
N LYS A 25 -20.05 14.07 -1.58
CA LYS A 25 -21.50 13.94 -1.56
C LYS A 25 -21.87 12.49 -1.37
N LEU A 26 -22.70 12.21 -0.38
CA LEU A 26 -23.17 10.86 -0.08
C LEU A 26 -24.60 10.70 -0.58
N VAL A 27 -24.82 9.75 -1.49
CA VAL A 27 -26.15 9.37 -1.98
C VAL A 27 -26.52 8.01 -1.41
N VAL A 28 -27.62 7.97 -0.66
CA VAL A 28 -28.14 6.76 -0.03
C VAL A 28 -29.41 6.34 -0.74
N THR A 29 -29.41 5.16 -1.35
CA THR A 29 -30.54 4.64 -2.13
C THR A 29 -31.16 3.42 -1.49
N ARG A 30 -32.49 3.42 -1.32
CA ARG A 30 -33.28 2.26 -0.87
C ARG A 30 -34.51 2.11 -1.74
N LYS A 31 -34.68 0.96 -2.40
CA LYS A 31 -35.85 0.64 -3.23
C LYS A 31 -36.24 1.81 -4.17
N ASN A 32 -35.26 2.35 -4.89
CA ASN A 32 -35.35 3.49 -5.82
C ASN A 32 -35.60 4.89 -5.22
N LEU A 33 -35.62 5.03 -3.90
CA LEU A 33 -35.61 6.33 -3.24
C LEU A 33 -34.18 6.71 -2.85
N SER A 34 -33.65 7.77 -3.46
CA SER A 34 -32.34 8.33 -3.16
C SER A 34 -32.44 9.56 -2.27
N LYS A 35 -31.62 9.63 -1.22
CA LYS A 35 -31.39 10.84 -0.44
C LYS A 35 -29.92 11.25 -0.54
N THR A 36 -29.68 12.52 -0.80
CA THR A 36 -28.33 13.11 -0.85
C THR A 36 -28.02 13.80 0.47
N PHE A 37 -26.81 13.59 0.97
CA PHE A 37 -26.30 14.18 2.19
C PHE A 37 -24.92 14.80 1.92
N ASP A 38 -24.73 16.05 2.32
CA ASP A 38 -23.44 16.76 2.29
C ASP A 38 -22.66 16.60 3.61
N LYS A 39 -23.07 15.64 4.45
CA LYS A 39 -22.49 15.40 5.78
C LYS A 39 -22.19 13.92 5.97
N ASN A 40 -21.08 13.68 6.66
CA ASN A 40 -20.61 12.33 7.01
C ASN A 40 -21.53 11.62 8.01
N LYS A 41 -22.38 12.37 8.74
CA LYS A 41 -23.33 11.83 9.72
C LYS A 41 -24.73 11.83 9.13
N VAL A 42 -25.33 10.64 9.05
CA VAL A 42 -26.65 10.43 8.46
C VAL A 42 -27.50 9.61 9.42
N SER A 43 -28.73 10.07 9.65
CA SER A 43 -29.75 9.33 10.41
C SER A 43 -30.68 8.64 9.42
N ILE A 44 -30.70 7.30 9.42
CA ILE A 44 -31.54 6.50 8.53
C ILE A 44 -32.12 5.28 9.24
N PRO A 45 -33.34 4.84 8.84
CA PRO A 45 -33.98 3.68 9.45
C PRO A 45 -33.27 2.37 9.09
N PRO A 46 -33.51 1.28 9.83
CA PRO A 46 -32.91 -0.01 9.53
C PRO A 46 -33.34 -0.54 8.17
N GLY A 47 -32.43 -1.26 7.51
CA GLY A 47 -32.65 -1.85 6.20
C GLY A 47 -31.37 -2.02 5.37
N ARG A 48 -31.56 -2.50 4.14
CA ARG A 48 -30.51 -2.61 3.12
C ARG A 48 -30.51 -1.36 2.24
N TYR A 49 -29.34 -0.79 2.03
CA TYR A 49 -29.12 0.44 1.28
C TYR A 49 -27.94 0.28 0.32
N LEU A 50 -27.98 1.01 -0.77
CA LEU A 50 -26.85 1.23 -1.66
C LEU A 50 -26.29 2.62 -1.35
N LEU A 51 -25.04 2.68 -0.92
CA LEU A 51 -24.30 3.92 -0.75
C LEU A 51 -23.50 4.21 -2.02
N LYS A 52 -23.67 5.40 -2.57
CA LYS A 52 -22.81 5.95 -3.62
C LYS A 52 -22.14 7.22 -3.11
N ILE A 53 -20.85 7.33 -3.32
CA ILE A 53 -20.03 8.47 -2.89
C ILE A 53 -19.55 9.20 -4.13
N TYR A 54 -19.77 10.50 -4.17
CA TYR A 54 -19.41 11.38 -5.28
C TYR A 54 -18.48 12.49 -4.81
N GLU A 55 -17.50 12.83 -5.64
CA GLU A 55 -16.80 14.12 -5.56
C GLU A 55 -17.18 14.91 -6.81
N ASP A 56 -16.71 14.44 -7.99
CA ASP A 56 -17.24 14.79 -9.33
C ASP A 56 -17.72 13.56 -10.11
N GLN A 57 -17.14 12.40 -9.83
CA GLN A 57 -17.50 11.08 -10.34
C GLN A 57 -17.77 10.13 -9.16
N ILE A 58 -18.30 8.93 -9.45
CA ILE A 58 -18.48 7.90 -8.42
C ILE A 58 -17.10 7.43 -7.98
N ILE A 59 -16.74 7.75 -6.74
CA ILE A 59 -15.48 7.33 -6.11
C ILE A 59 -15.68 6.15 -5.15
N GLY A 60 -16.92 5.73 -4.91
CA GLY A 60 -17.21 4.55 -4.11
C GLY A 60 -18.67 4.14 -4.21
N GLU A 61 -18.91 2.84 -4.28
CA GLU A 61 -20.24 2.23 -4.32
C GLU A 61 -20.27 0.94 -3.51
N ARG A 62 -21.17 0.86 -2.51
CA ARG A 62 -21.25 -0.27 -1.58
C ARG A 62 -22.66 -0.52 -1.06
N HIS A 63 -23.04 -1.80 -0.99
CA HIS A 63 -24.22 -2.23 -0.24
C HIS A 63 -23.96 -2.27 1.27
N ILE A 64 -24.85 -1.67 2.05
CA ILE A 64 -24.81 -1.73 3.52
C ILE A 64 -26.12 -2.23 4.09
N THR A 65 -26.02 -3.00 5.17
CA THR A 65 -27.16 -3.37 6.01
C THR A 65 -27.05 -2.63 7.34
N ILE A 66 -28.11 -1.90 7.68
CA ILE A 66 -28.20 -1.09 8.89
C ILE A 66 -29.15 -1.77 9.86
N VAL A 67 -28.60 -2.14 11.01
CA VAL A 67 -29.33 -2.75 12.12
C VAL A 67 -29.16 -1.93 13.40
N GLU A 68 -28.07 -1.16 13.48
CA GLU A 68 -27.72 -0.30 14.62
C GLU A 68 -26.89 0.93 14.17
N SER A 69 -26.72 1.89 15.08
CA SER A 69 -25.85 3.05 14.88
C SER A 69 -24.39 2.61 14.87
N ARG A 70 -23.65 2.93 13.79
CA ARG A 70 -22.24 2.55 13.65
C ARG A 70 -21.46 3.51 12.77
N SER A 71 -20.14 3.51 12.91
CA SER A 71 -19.25 4.09 11.91
C SER A 71 -18.99 3.09 10.79
N ILE A 72 -18.95 3.57 9.55
CA ILE A 72 -18.62 2.77 8.37
C ILE A 72 -17.42 3.42 7.71
N ASP A 73 -16.32 2.69 7.66
CA ASP A 73 -15.12 3.12 6.95
C ASP A 73 -15.19 2.60 5.50
N ILE A 74 -15.05 3.50 4.53
CA ILE A 74 -15.05 3.18 3.11
C ILE A 74 -13.78 3.74 2.49
N LEU A 75 -12.99 2.89 1.84
CA LEU A 75 -11.91 3.35 0.99
C LEU A 75 -12.46 3.63 -0.41
N ALA A 76 -12.35 4.88 -0.82
CA ALA A 76 -12.73 5.36 -2.13
C ALA A 76 -11.66 4.98 -3.16
N ASP A 77 -12.12 4.73 -4.39
CA ASP A 77 -11.28 4.64 -5.57
C ASP A 77 -10.81 6.05 -6.01
N LYS A 78 -10.03 6.69 -5.14
CA LYS A 78 -9.39 7.98 -5.41
C LYS A 78 -7.87 7.83 -5.30
N PRO A 79 -7.10 8.28 -6.30
CA PRO A 79 -5.65 8.26 -6.21
C PRO A 79 -5.17 9.21 -5.11
N SER A 80 -4.18 8.76 -4.35
CA SER A 80 -3.58 9.57 -3.30
C SER A 80 -2.49 10.49 -3.86
N THR A 81 -2.29 11.65 -3.23
CA THR A 81 -1.19 12.58 -3.56
C THR A 81 0.15 12.12 -2.98
N LEU A 82 0.15 11.26 -1.95
CA LEU A 82 1.34 10.82 -1.24
C LEU A 82 2.36 10.11 -2.16
N PRO A 83 1.97 9.16 -3.04
CA PRO A 83 2.88 8.57 -4.02
C PRO A 83 3.54 9.59 -4.96
N ILE A 84 2.84 10.67 -5.33
CA ILE A 84 3.35 11.70 -6.27
C ILE A 84 4.56 12.44 -5.67
N ILE A 85 4.49 12.78 -4.38
CA ILE A 85 5.58 13.48 -3.67
C ILE A 85 6.84 12.62 -3.66
N PHE A 86 6.70 11.34 -3.31
CA PHE A 86 7.82 10.41 -3.23
C PHE A 86 8.37 10.02 -4.61
N LEU A 87 7.52 9.93 -5.64
CA LEU A 87 7.98 9.81 -7.02
C LEU A 87 8.84 11.00 -7.44
N SER A 88 8.44 12.21 -7.05
CA SER A 88 9.22 13.42 -7.31
C SER A 88 10.58 13.39 -6.61
N ILE A 89 10.64 12.94 -5.35
CA ILE A 89 11.90 12.76 -4.60
C ILE A 89 12.79 11.68 -5.25
N SER A 90 12.18 10.55 -5.65
CA SER A 90 12.87 9.47 -6.34
C SER A 90 13.47 9.93 -7.68
N LEU A 91 12.74 10.75 -8.44
CA LEU A 91 13.20 11.35 -9.70
C LEU A 91 14.31 12.37 -9.49
N LEU A 92 14.25 13.16 -8.40
CA LEU A 92 15.33 14.06 -8.00
C LEU A 92 16.62 13.28 -7.76
N PHE A 93 16.59 12.15 -7.06
CA PHE A 93 17.78 11.32 -6.87
C PHE A 93 18.30 10.70 -8.18
N ILE A 94 17.42 10.32 -9.10
CA ILE A 94 17.80 9.83 -10.43
C ILE A 94 18.54 10.92 -11.21
N THR A 95 17.98 12.13 -11.28
CA THR A 95 18.60 13.25 -12.00
C THR A 95 19.97 13.61 -11.41
N LEU A 96 20.09 13.70 -10.08
CA LEU A 96 21.39 13.89 -9.41
C LEU A 96 22.37 12.73 -9.69
N GLY A 97 21.87 11.50 -9.76
CA GLY A 97 22.66 10.32 -10.14
C GLY A 97 23.24 10.45 -11.54
N PHE A 98 22.41 10.81 -12.53
CA PHE A 98 22.83 11.03 -13.92
C PHE A 98 23.88 12.14 -14.05
N LEU A 99 23.71 13.27 -13.37
CA LEU A 99 24.69 14.37 -13.37
C LEU A 99 26.07 13.93 -12.84
N ASN A 100 26.09 12.99 -11.91
CA ASN A 100 27.32 12.48 -11.30
C ASN A 100 27.91 11.25 -12.00
N LEU A 101 27.25 10.68 -13.00
CA LEU A 101 27.63 9.42 -13.64
C LEU A 101 29.04 9.47 -14.27
N LYS A 102 29.37 10.58 -14.93
CA LYS A 102 30.68 10.79 -15.57
C LYS A 102 31.81 11.10 -14.57
N LYS A 103 31.50 11.81 -13.48
CA LYS A 103 32.49 12.31 -12.52
C LYS A 103 32.78 11.30 -11.40
N LYS A 104 31.73 10.78 -10.76
CA LYS A 104 31.80 9.93 -9.57
C LYS A 104 30.83 8.75 -9.70
N LYS A 105 31.20 7.74 -10.50
CA LYS A 105 30.39 6.52 -10.75
C LYS A 105 29.78 5.91 -9.48
N LYS A 106 30.56 5.80 -8.40
CA LYS A 106 30.08 5.27 -7.11
C LYS A 106 28.93 6.10 -6.54
N LEU A 107 29.12 7.42 -6.47
CA LEU A 107 28.10 8.34 -5.95
C LEU A 107 26.83 8.30 -6.80
N ALA A 108 26.96 8.16 -8.13
CA ALA A 108 25.82 7.99 -9.02
C ALA A 108 25.02 6.71 -8.71
N LEU A 109 25.70 5.56 -8.54
CA LEU A 109 25.05 4.30 -8.18
C LEU A 109 24.39 4.34 -6.80
N ASP A 110 25.04 4.98 -5.84
CA ASP A 110 24.50 5.21 -4.50
C ASP A 110 23.21 6.06 -4.59
N LEU A 111 23.17 7.11 -5.41
CA LEU A 111 21.96 7.92 -5.64
C LEU A 111 20.85 7.14 -6.36
N PHE A 112 21.17 6.30 -7.34
CA PHE A 112 20.18 5.42 -7.96
C PHE A 112 19.61 4.40 -6.97
N SER A 113 20.46 3.85 -6.10
CA SER A 113 20.03 2.96 -5.03
C SER A 113 19.07 3.67 -4.07
N LEU A 114 19.40 4.90 -3.68
CA LEU A 114 18.56 5.72 -2.81
C LEU A 114 17.20 6.04 -3.47
N SER A 115 17.20 6.36 -4.77
CA SER A 115 15.97 6.55 -5.54
C SER A 115 15.05 5.33 -5.48
N LEU A 116 15.61 4.13 -5.63
CA LEU A 116 14.87 2.87 -5.53
C LEU A 116 14.39 2.57 -4.11
N ILE A 117 15.16 2.92 -3.08
CA ILE A 117 14.73 2.82 -1.68
C ILE A 117 13.50 3.72 -1.44
N VAL A 118 13.54 4.97 -1.89
CA VAL A 118 12.42 5.92 -1.76
C VAL A 118 11.20 5.42 -2.52
N PHE A 119 11.39 4.93 -3.74
CA PHE A 119 10.32 4.33 -4.54
C PHE A 119 9.72 3.10 -3.85
N SER A 120 10.58 2.24 -3.29
CA SER A 120 10.19 1.02 -2.58
C SER A 120 9.23 1.31 -1.42
N MET A 121 9.42 2.41 -0.69
CA MET A 121 8.56 2.75 0.45
C MET A 121 7.10 2.99 0.07
N MET A 122 6.83 3.48 -1.14
CA MET A 122 5.49 3.89 -1.57
C MET A 122 4.70 2.86 -2.33
N TYR A 123 5.39 1.97 -3.03
CA TYR A 123 4.73 0.96 -3.84
C TYR A 123 4.39 -0.25 -2.99
N PRO A 124 3.36 -1.01 -3.36
CA PRO A 124 2.98 -2.20 -2.61
C PRO A 124 4.15 -3.19 -2.61
N TRP A 125 4.44 -3.75 -1.43
CA TRP A 125 5.48 -4.76 -1.25
C TRP A 125 5.00 -6.16 -1.61
N TRP A 126 3.69 -6.37 -1.52
CA TRP A 126 3.03 -7.61 -1.92
C TRP A 126 1.68 -7.29 -2.55
N ILE A 127 1.31 -8.04 -3.58
CA ILE A 127 0.07 -7.84 -4.34
C ILE A 127 -0.60 -9.19 -4.56
N LEU A 128 -1.92 -9.23 -4.42
CA LEU A 128 -2.81 -10.28 -4.93
C LEU A 128 -3.75 -9.65 -5.95
N ASN A 129 -3.78 -10.22 -7.14
CA ASN A 129 -4.72 -9.86 -8.20
C ASN A 129 -5.56 -11.07 -8.54
N GLY A 130 -6.87 -10.96 -8.35
CA GLY A 130 -7.83 -11.96 -8.72
C GLY A 130 -8.89 -11.43 -9.67
N ALA A 131 -9.31 -12.28 -10.60
CA ALA A 131 -10.41 -11.98 -11.51
C ALA A 131 -11.31 -13.21 -11.63
N SER A 132 -12.61 -12.97 -11.70
CA SER A 132 -13.61 -13.96 -12.06
C SER A 132 -14.05 -13.79 -13.51
N ASN A 133 -14.69 -14.82 -14.06
CA ASN A 133 -15.36 -14.72 -15.36
C ASN A 133 -16.57 -13.77 -15.30
N ASP A 134 -17.20 -13.63 -14.13
CA ASP A 134 -18.38 -12.80 -13.87
C ASP A 134 -18.04 -11.33 -13.58
N SER A 135 -16.96 -10.82 -14.17
CA SER A 135 -16.49 -9.42 -14.11
C SER A 135 -16.01 -8.88 -12.73
N LEU A 136 -16.09 -9.67 -11.65
CA LEU A 136 -15.49 -9.29 -10.36
C LEU A 136 -13.96 -9.32 -10.44
N LYS A 137 -13.33 -8.21 -10.05
CA LYS A 137 -11.89 -8.05 -9.88
C LYS A 137 -11.57 -7.71 -8.43
N ILE A 138 -10.51 -8.31 -7.91
CA ILE A 138 -9.99 -8.05 -6.58
C ILE A 138 -8.51 -7.76 -6.65
N THR A 139 -8.10 -6.67 -6.01
CA THR A 139 -6.70 -6.33 -5.84
C THR A 139 -6.43 -6.09 -4.36
N THR A 140 -5.62 -6.95 -3.74
CA THR A 140 -5.14 -6.76 -2.37
C THR A 140 -3.68 -6.34 -2.41
N GLU A 141 -3.36 -5.25 -1.73
CA GLU A 141 -2.05 -4.62 -1.72
C GLU A 141 -1.57 -4.41 -0.29
N ILE A 142 -0.30 -4.74 -0.05
CA ILE A 142 0.35 -4.53 1.24
C ILE A 142 1.35 -3.38 1.11
N TYR A 143 1.13 -2.33 1.89
CA TYR A 143 1.96 -1.15 1.94
C TYR A 143 2.70 -1.07 3.26
N ILE A 144 3.95 -0.63 3.19
CA ILE A 144 4.77 -0.36 4.38
C ILE A 144 4.75 1.10 4.80
N MET A 145 4.28 2.01 3.94
CA MET A 145 4.16 3.43 4.25
C MET A 145 3.00 4.09 3.47
N PRO A 146 1.98 4.64 4.15
CA PRO A 146 1.61 4.27 5.52
C PRO A 146 1.38 2.74 5.61
N PRO A 147 1.66 2.10 6.76
CA PRO A 147 1.36 0.70 6.98
C PRO A 147 -0.12 0.38 6.79
N SER A 148 -0.43 -0.42 5.77
CA SER A 148 -1.81 -0.86 5.53
C SER A 148 -1.86 -2.11 4.65
N ILE A 149 -2.90 -2.91 4.83
CA ILE A 149 -3.33 -3.91 3.86
C ILE A 149 -4.68 -3.45 3.34
N ILE A 150 -4.74 -3.24 2.03
CA ILE A 150 -5.90 -2.68 1.35
C ILE A 150 -6.40 -3.69 0.33
N SER A 151 -7.69 -3.99 0.35
CA SER A 151 -8.34 -4.82 -0.68
C SER A 151 -9.37 -3.99 -1.43
N PHE A 152 -9.20 -3.89 -2.74
CA PHE A 152 -10.14 -3.24 -3.65
C PHE A 152 -10.96 -4.27 -4.41
N TYR A 153 -12.27 -4.08 -4.40
CA TYR A 153 -13.26 -4.87 -5.12
C TYR A 153 -13.87 -4.00 -6.22
N SER A 154 -13.88 -4.52 -7.45
CA SER A 154 -14.50 -3.86 -8.60
C SER A 154 -15.41 -4.87 -9.31
N ALA A 155 -16.70 -4.53 -9.37
CA ALA A 155 -17.77 -5.22 -10.09
C ALA A 155 -18.68 -4.17 -10.75
N PRO A 156 -19.58 -4.53 -11.69
CA PRO A 156 -20.40 -3.56 -12.42
C PRO A 156 -21.17 -2.57 -11.54
N ASP A 157 -21.63 -3.01 -10.36
CA ASP A 157 -22.41 -2.19 -9.42
C ASP A 157 -21.66 -1.95 -8.09
N ILE A 158 -20.37 -2.28 -7.98
CA ILE A 158 -19.60 -2.16 -6.73
C ILE A 158 -18.18 -1.68 -7.00
N ILE A 159 -17.81 -0.58 -6.35
CA ILE A 159 -16.45 -0.05 -6.31
C ILE A 159 -16.15 0.26 -4.85
N CYS A 160 -15.47 -0.64 -4.16
CA CYS A 160 -15.23 -0.49 -2.74
C CYS A 160 -13.83 -0.97 -2.39
N GLY A 161 -13.08 -0.15 -1.65
CA GLY A 161 -11.91 -0.61 -0.92
C GLY A 161 -12.25 -0.91 0.54
N GLU A 162 -11.50 -1.85 1.11
CA GLU A 162 -11.54 -2.19 2.52
C GLU A 162 -10.12 -2.18 3.07
N GLN A 163 -9.95 -1.51 4.21
CA GLN A 163 -8.74 -1.61 5.01
C GLN A 163 -8.90 -2.81 5.94
N VAL A 164 -7.94 -3.74 5.88
CA VAL A 164 -7.92 -4.86 6.81
C VAL A 164 -7.43 -4.35 8.17
N ASN A 165 -8.24 -4.56 9.21
CA ASN A 165 -7.83 -4.29 10.58
C ASN A 165 -6.78 -5.33 11.00
N LEU A 166 -5.53 -4.88 11.13
CA LEU A 166 -4.41 -5.75 11.50
C LEU A 166 -4.28 -5.81 13.03
N PRO A 167 -3.97 -6.99 13.60
CA PRO A 167 -3.45 -7.08 14.95
C PRO A 167 -2.27 -6.12 15.16
N GLU A 168 -2.20 -5.48 16.32
CA GLU A 168 -1.19 -4.44 16.64
C GLU A 168 0.24 -4.91 16.36
N ASN A 169 0.55 -6.18 16.64
CA ASN A 169 1.87 -6.77 16.40
C ASN A 169 2.27 -6.76 14.91
N ILE A 170 1.32 -7.00 13.99
CA ILE A 170 1.57 -6.99 12.54
C ILE A 170 1.75 -5.54 12.06
N LEU A 171 0.96 -4.63 12.63
CA LEU A 171 1.05 -3.20 12.35
C LEU A 171 2.42 -2.65 12.77
N LEU A 172 2.90 -3.02 13.96
CA LEU A 172 4.23 -2.66 14.47
C LEU A 172 5.33 -3.19 13.54
N LEU A 173 5.24 -4.45 13.10
CA LEU A 173 6.18 -5.02 12.14
C LEU A 173 6.23 -4.21 10.83
N LEU A 174 5.09 -3.77 10.31
CA LEU A 174 5.03 -2.94 9.10
C LEU A 174 5.69 -1.57 9.29
N TYR A 175 5.59 -0.95 10.48
CA TYR A 175 6.27 0.31 10.80
C TYR A 175 7.79 0.19 10.87
N VAL A 176 8.33 -1.00 11.20
CA VAL A 176 9.78 -1.21 11.28
C VAL A 176 10.44 -1.11 9.90
N PHE A 177 9.79 -1.61 8.84
CA PHE A 177 10.37 -1.61 7.49
C PHE A 177 10.74 -0.22 6.95
N PRO A 178 9.85 0.80 6.92
CA PRO A 178 10.22 2.12 6.45
C PRO A 178 11.33 2.75 7.30
N ILE A 179 11.39 2.48 8.60
CA ILE A 179 12.47 2.97 9.48
C ILE A 179 13.81 2.37 9.06
N LEU A 180 13.88 1.05 8.83
CA LEU A 180 15.09 0.37 8.37
C LEU A 180 15.55 0.90 6.99
N LEU A 181 14.61 1.17 6.08
CA LEU A 181 14.90 1.74 4.77
C LEU A 181 15.46 3.18 4.87
N ILE A 182 14.86 4.02 5.71
CA ILE A 182 15.33 5.40 5.96
C ILE A 182 16.75 5.36 6.54
N ILE A 183 16.99 4.54 7.57
CA ILE A 183 18.32 4.39 8.18
C ILE A 183 19.33 3.92 7.13
N SER A 184 18.97 2.93 6.31
CA SER A 184 19.83 2.43 5.23
C SER A 184 20.18 3.52 4.21
N GLY A 185 19.19 4.32 3.79
CA GLY A 185 19.39 5.44 2.87
C GLY A 185 20.29 6.53 3.45
N VAL A 186 20.07 6.92 4.71
CA VAL A 186 20.89 7.94 5.40
C VAL A 186 22.34 7.48 5.53
N LEU A 187 22.57 6.24 5.98
CA LEU A 187 23.92 5.67 6.11
C LEU A 187 24.65 5.64 4.76
N LEU A 188 23.94 5.32 3.68
CA LEU A 188 24.48 5.28 2.33
C LEU A 188 24.94 6.67 1.85
N ILE A 189 24.21 7.73 2.16
CA ILE A 189 24.62 9.11 1.86
C ILE A 189 25.86 9.48 2.69
N ILE A 190 25.81 9.27 4.01
CA ILE A 190 26.90 9.62 4.94
C ILE A 190 28.21 8.94 4.55
N ASN A 191 28.16 7.69 4.06
CA ASN A 191 29.33 6.94 3.58
C ASN A 191 30.13 7.67 2.48
N ASN A 192 29.48 8.54 1.69
CA ASN A 192 30.15 9.29 0.64
C ASN A 192 30.95 10.50 1.14
N TYR A 193 30.61 11.04 2.33
CA TYR A 193 31.28 12.21 2.91
C TYR A 193 32.36 11.84 3.92
N ILE A 194 32.27 10.67 4.56
CA ILE A 194 33.25 10.26 5.58
C ILE A 194 34.56 9.75 4.97
N THR A 195 35.66 10.27 5.52
CA THR A 195 37.05 9.96 5.11
C THR A 195 37.74 8.95 6.03
N ARG A 196 37.35 8.84 7.31
CA ARG A 196 37.96 7.92 8.29
C ARG A 196 37.79 6.45 7.88
N ARG A 197 38.92 5.74 7.65
CA ARG A 197 38.95 4.38 7.06
C ARG A 197 38.12 3.34 7.83
N ARG A 198 38.22 3.28 9.16
CA ARG A 198 37.49 2.30 10.00
C ARG A 198 35.97 2.51 9.94
N ILE A 199 35.52 3.76 10.14
CA ILE A 199 34.11 4.14 10.10
C ILE A 199 33.53 3.91 8.68
N LYS A 200 34.33 4.19 7.65
CA LYS A 200 33.91 3.99 6.25
C LYS A 200 33.62 2.53 5.91
N ILE A 201 34.34 1.56 6.49
CA ILE A 201 34.05 0.13 6.26
C ILE A 201 32.70 -0.22 6.88
N LEU A 202 32.45 0.21 8.11
CA LEU A 202 31.19 -0.03 8.80
C LEU A 202 29.99 0.57 8.02
N LEU A 203 30.11 1.81 7.58
CA LEU A 203 29.06 2.52 6.83
C LEU A 203 28.79 1.94 5.43
N ARG A 204 29.67 1.09 4.91
CA ARG A 204 29.42 0.35 3.65
C ARG A 204 28.62 -0.92 3.88
N LEU A 205 28.94 -1.65 4.94
CA LEU A 205 28.33 -2.95 5.22
C LEU A 205 26.96 -2.79 5.89
N LEU A 206 26.81 -1.79 6.77
CA LEU A 206 25.60 -1.62 7.56
C LEU A 206 24.32 -1.42 6.70
N PRO A 207 24.29 -0.58 5.65
CA PRO A 207 23.12 -0.47 4.77
C PRO A 207 22.76 -1.81 4.09
N ILE A 208 23.76 -2.58 3.67
CA ILE A 208 23.56 -3.89 3.02
C ILE A 208 22.91 -4.85 4.01
N ILE A 209 23.45 -4.94 5.23
CA ILE A 209 22.92 -5.79 6.30
C ILE A 209 21.47 -5.39 6.64
N LEU A 210 21.20 -4.10 6.78
CA LEU A 210 19.85 -3.61 7.09
C LEU A 210 18.85 -3.90 5.96
N LEU A 211 19.23 -3.74 4.69
CA LEU A 211 18.36 -4.09 3.57
C LEU A 211 18.10 -5.59 3.47
N ILE A 212 19.13 -6.42 3.64
CA ILE A 212 18.97 -7.88 3.70
C ILE A 212 18.03 -8.25 4.84
N LEU A 213 18.24 -7.69 6.03
CA LEU A 213 17.38 -7.91 7.19
C LEU A 213 15.94 -7.49 6.89
N THR A 214 15.73 -6.35 6.25
CA THR A 214 14.40 -5.86 5.87
C THR A 214 13.70 -6.83 4.92
N ILE A 215 14.39 -7.29 3.88
CA ILE A 215 13.86 -8.26 2.90
C ILE A 215 13.53 -9.60 3.57
N VAL A 216 14.45 -10.12 4.40
CA VAL A 216 14.29 -11.41 5.10
C VAL A 216 13.14 -11.34 6.10
N LEU A 217 13.06 -10.28 6.91
CA LEU A 217 11.99 -10.10 7.88
C LEU A 217 10.62 -9.97 7.20
N PHE A 218 10.53 -9.20 6.11
CA PHE A 218 9.29 -9.09 5.35
C PHE A 218 8.89 -10.43 4.74
N TYR A 219 9.82 -11.11 4.05
CA TYR A 219 9.55 -12.40 3.44
C TYR A 219 9.11 -13.44 4.48
N TYR A 220 9.84 -13.57 5.58
CA TYR A 220 9.51 -14.54 6.63
C TYR A 220 8.18 -14.22 7.31
N GLY A 221 7.99 -12.96 7.75
CA GLY A 221 6.78 -12.52 8.44
C GLY A 221 5.53 -12.68 7.56
N PHE A 222 5.58 -12.20 6.32
CA PHE A 222 4.45 -12.31 5.40
C PHE A 222 4.29 -13.70 4.80
N SER A 223 5.33 -14.52 4.68
CA SER A 223 5.18 -15.92 4.28
C SER A 223 4.32 -16.69 5.29
N LYS A 224 4.47 -16.42 6.60
CA LYS A 224 3.59 -17.02 7.62
C LYS A 224 2.14 -16.55 7.48
N ILE A 225 1.92 -15.25 7.32
CA ILE A 225 0.57 -14.69 7.14
C ILE A 225 -0.09 -15.28 5.87
N THR A 226 0.60 -15.19 4.73
CA THR A 226 0.09 -15.68 3.44
C THR A 226 -0.07 -17.20 3.40
N SER A 227 0.74 -17.98 4.13
CA SER A 227 0.55 -19.44 4.22
C SER A 227 -0.79 -19.82 4.86
N ILE A 228 -1.29 -19.01 5.79
CA ILE A 228 -2.58 -19.23 6.45
C ILE A 228 -3.72 -18.71 5.57
N SER A 229 -3.51 -17.60 4.86
CA SER A 229 -4.57 -16.96 4.06
C SER A 229 -4.73 -17.54 2.65
N VAL A 230 -3.64 -17.62 1.89
CA VAL A 230 -3.62 -18.00 0.45
C VAL A 230 -2.71 -19.21 0.17
N GLY A 231 -2.16 -19.84 1.21
CA GLY A 231 -1.35 -21.06 1.13
C GLY A 231 0.14 -20.83 0.87
N SER A 232 0.54 -19.76 0.20
CA SER A 232 1.97 -19.48 -0.11
C SER A 232 2.26 -17.99 -0.28
N PHE A 233 3.54 -17.60 -0.21
CA PHE A 233 3.94 -16.20 -0.37
C PHE A 233 3.89 -15.72 -1.84
N ILE A 234 4.20 -16.59 -2.79
CA ILE A 234 4.08 -16.34 -4.24
C ILE A 234 3.37 -17.55 -4.83
N GLY A 235 2.33 -17.31 -5.62
CA GLY A 235 1.55 -18.40 -6.16
C GLY A 235 0.38 -17.96 -7.02
N THR A 236 -0.33 -18.96 -7.52
CA THR A 236 -1.59 -18.81 -8.24
C THR A 236 -2.56 -19.86 -7.71
N GLY A 237 -3.85 -19.55 -7.70
CA GLY A 237 -4.86 -20.47 -7.18
C GLY A 237 -6.24 -19.87 -7.13
N ILE A 238 -7.20 -20.68 -6.70
CA ILE A 238 -8.57 -20.24 -6.46
C ILE A 238 -8.61 -19.59 -5.08
N TYR A 239 -9.00 -18.31 -5.05
CA TYR A 239 -9.19 -17.55 -3.83
C TYR A 239 -10.68 -17.39 -3.57
N GLN A 240 -11.12 -17.79 -2.38
CA GLN A 240 -12.50 -17.60 -1.95
C GLN A 240 -12.60 -16.28 -1.21
N THR A 241 -13.52 -15.42 -1.63
CA THR A 241 -13.66 -14.07 -1.12
C THR A 241 -15.12 -13.68 -1.03
N ARG A 242 -15.41 -12.72 -0.18
CA ARG A 242 -16.75 -12.19 0.02
C ARG A 242 -16.69 -10.69 -0.12
N ILE A 243 -17.53 -10.13 -1.00
CA ILE A 243 -17.64 -8.68 -1.14
C ILE A 243 -18.29 -8.14 0.14
N PRO A 244 -17.68 -7.15 0.82
CA PRO A 244 -18.21 -6.63 2.07
C PRO A 244 -19.60 -6.00 1.89
N GLY A 245 -20.63 -6.65 2.43
CA GLY A 245 -22.04 -6.24 2.30
C GLY A 245 -22.90 -7.20 1.49
N GLU A 246 -22.29 -8.15 0.79
CA GLU A 246 -22.97 -9.27 0.14
C GLU A 246 -22.90 -10.54 0.98
N GLU A 247 -23.78 -11.51 0.71
CA GLU A 247 -23.80 -12.82 1.39
C GLU A 247 -23.17 -13.94 0.54
N ILE A 248 -22.77 -13.63 -0.69
CA ILE A 248 -22.27 -14.60 -1.67
C ILE A 248 -20.74 -14.71 -1.54
N ASN A 249 -20.25 -15.94 -1.51
CA ASN A 249 -18.82 -16.25 -1.65
C ASN A 249 -18.49 -16.42 -3.13
N TYR A 250 -17.49 -15.68 -3.60
CA TYR A 250 -16.99 -15.77 -4.95
C TYR A 250 -15.71 -16.59 -4.97
N ASN A 251 -15.62 -17.51 -5.92
CA ASN A 251 -14.39 -18.22 -6.23
C ASN A 251 -13.71 -17.49 -7.39
N ILE A 252 -12.55 -16.89 -7.15
CA ILE A 252 -11.82 -16.14 -8.17
C ILE A 252 -10.47 -16.76 -8.44
N GLN A 253 -10.05 -16.76 -9.70
CA GLN A 253 -8.69 -17.16 -10.03
C GLN A 253 -7.77 -16.00 -9.69
N ALA A 254 -6.82 -16.23 -8.78
CA ALA A 254 -5.92 -15.21 -8.28
C ALA A 254 -4.46 -15.57 -8.55
N LYS A 255 -3.64 -14.53 -8.66
CA LYS A 255 -2.18 -14.57 -8.66
C LYS A 255 -1.68 -13.61 -7.59
N TRP A 256 -0.70 -14.03 -6.81
CA TRP A 256 -0.13 -13.20 -5.76
C TRP A 256 1.38 -13.35 -5.67
N GLY A 257 2.04 -12.32 -5.13
CA GLY A 257 3.48 -12.33 -4.95
C GLY A 257 4.07 -10.94 -4.73
N LEU A 258 5.32 -10.81 -5.16
CA LEU A 258 6.13 -9.61 -4.96
C LEU A 258 5.49 -8.39 -5.64
N GLY A 259 5.29 -7.33 -4.87
CA GLY A 259 4.94 -6.03 -5.41
C GLY A 259 6.16 -5.21 -5.81
N TRP A 260 5.92 -4.11 -6.52
CA TRP A 260 6.97 -3.20 -6.98
C TRP A 260 7.82 -2.63 -5.85
N GLY A 261 7.24 -2.45 -4.66
CA GLY A 261 7.96 -1.99 -3.49
C GLY A 261 9.11 -2.92 -3.11
N LEU A 262 8.84 -4.22 -2.98
CA LEU A 262 9.84 -5.21 -2.61
C LEU A 262 10.85 -5.48 -3.73
N ILE A 263 10.39 -5.48 -4.99
CA ILE A 263 11.27 -5.59 -6.17
C ILE A 263 12.28 -4.43 -6.20
N SER A 264 11.83 -3.20 -5.99
CA SER A 264 12.71 -2.02 -5.93
C SER A 264 13.67 -2.07 -4.74
N CYS A 265 13.26 -2.64 -3.60
CA CYS A 265 14.16 -2.87 -2.46
C CYS A 265 15.31 -3.82 -2.85
N ILE A 266 15.00 -4.97 -3.47
CA ILE A 266 16.00 -5.96 -3.93
C ILE A 266 16.92 -5.36 -5.00
N ALA A 267 16.36 -4.58 -5.93
CA ALA A 267 17.13 -3.87 -6.94
C ALA A 267 18.08 -2.83 -6.31
N SER A 268 17.63 -2.10 -5.29
CA SER A 268 18.49 -1.15 -4.56
C SER A 268 19.66 -1.85 -3.86
N LEU A 269 19.41 -2.97 -3.19
CA LEU A 269 20.45 -3.82 -2.59
C LEU A 269 21.50 -4.24 -3.63
N SER A 270 21.02 -4.69 -4.80
CA SER A 270 21.90 -5.12 -5.90
C SER A 270 22.80 -3.97 -6.40
N LEU A 271 22.24 -2.77 -6.58
CA LEU A 271 23.01 -1.59 -6.97
C LEU A 271 24.04 -1.17 -5.91
N ILE A 272 23.71 -1.27 -4.62
CA ILE A 272 24.63 -0.96 -3.53
C ILE A 272 25.82 -1.92 -3.57
N VAL A 273 25.57 -3.22 -3.74
CA VAL A 273 26.64 -4.23 -3.84
C VAL A 273 27.55 -3.92 -5.04
N ILE A 274 26.99 -3.62 -6.22
CA ILE A 274 27.74 -3.23 -7.42
C ILE A 274 28.57 -1.96 -7.17
N SER A 275 27.97 -0.96 -6.51
CA SER A 275 28.64 0.29 -6.12
C SER A 275 29.88 0.04 -5.24
N GLN A 276 29.77 -0.88 -4.28
CA GLN A 276 30.91 -1.26 -3.43
C GLN A 276 32.00 -1.97 -4.24
N VAL A 277 31.64 -2.93 -5.10
CA VAL A 277 32.62 -3.69 -5.92
C VAL A 277 33.43 -2.74 -6.82
N ILE A 278 32.77 -1.79 -7.49
CA ILE A 278 33.45 -0.77 -8.34
C ILE A 278 34.42 0.10 -7.53
N GLN A 279 34.10 0.36 -6.25
CA GLN A 279 35.01 1.10 -5.39
C GLN A 279 36.26 0.29 -5.00
N TYR A 280 36.14 -1.03 -4.84
CA TYR A 280 37.27 -1.90 -4.55
C TYR A 280 38.17 -2.11 -5.77
N SER A 281 37.60 -2.28 -6.98
CA SER A 281 38.40 -2.47 -8.20
C SER A 281 39.24 -1.25 -8.58
N LYS A 282 38.84 -0.03 -8.19
CA LYS A 282 39.65 1.18 -8.36
C LYS A 282 40.81 1.33 -7.37
N LYS A 283 40.89 0.48 -6.35
CA LYS A 283 41.92 0.54 -5.29
C LYS A 283 43.00 -0.54 -5.44
N ILE A 284 42.78 -1.51 -6.31
CA ILE A 284 43.76 -2.51 -6.77
C ILE A 284 44.42 -1.92 -8.01
#